data_AF-A0A1Y1LA30-F1
#
_entry.id   AF-A0A1Y1LA30-F1
#
_cell.length_a   1.000
_cell.length_b   1.000
_cell.length_c   1.000
_cell.angle_alpha   90.00
_cell.angle_beta   90.00
_cell.angle_gamma   90.00
#
_symmetry.space_group_name_H-M   'P 1'
#
loop_
_entity.id
_entity.type
_entity.pdbx_description
1 polymer ?
#
loop_
_entity_poly.entity_id
_entity_poly.type
_entity_poly.pdbx_seq_one_letter_code
_entity_poly.pdbx_strand_id
1 'polypeptide(L)'
;PPLPQAESAAEAEGLTAEAEAVEEEPHHRVYKAMFTIEESTEPDGQIRIVAHSPRIVNDAQPRTFLGRMAQRQLRADGVRGRRDMYAISVKRQRKLKMKKKKYKKLMKRTRNLRRKLDRT
;
A
#
# COMPACT_ATOMS: atom_id res chain seq x y z
N PRO A 1 6.65 34.63 30.61
CA PRO A 1 7.91 33.85 30.65
C PRO A 1 8.81 34.33 29.51
N PRO A 2 10.10 34.65 29.72
CA PRO A 2 10.99 35.01 28.63
C PRO A 2 11.44 33.77 27.84
N LEU A 3 11.65 33.94 26.52
CA LEU A 3 12.07 32.91 25.57
C LEU A 3 13.62 32.76 25.54
N PRO A 4 14.16 31.55 25.29
CA PRO A 4 15.60 31.28 25.28
C PRO A 4 16.27 31.67 23.95
N GLN A 5 17.49 32.21 24.02
CA GLN A 5 18.36 32.55 22.88
C GLN A 5 19.12 31.31 22.37
N ALA A 6 19.41 31.30 21.07
CA ALA A 6 20.09 30.22 20.35
C ALA A 6 21.61 30.43 20.33
N GLU A 7 22.34 29.44 20.85
CA GLU A 7 23.77 29.25 20.63
C GLU A 7 23.99 27.88 19.95
N SER A 8 25.16 27.70 19.35
CA SER A 8 25.67 26.49 18.66
C SER A 8 25.28 26.28 17.17
N ALA A 9 25.62 27.26 16.32
CA ALA A 9 25.79 27.06 14.87
C ALA A 9 27.22 26.56 14.49
N ALA A 10 28.10 26.36 15.47
CA ALA A 10 29.53 26.08 15.22
C ALA A 10 29.92 24.59 15.19
N GLU A 11 28.99 23.66 15.50
CA GLU A 11 29.28 22.22 15.54
C GLU A 11 28.92 21.49 14.23
N ALA A 12 28.37 22.19 13.24
CA ALA A 12 27.85 21.61 12.00
C ALA A 12 28.88 21.46 10.86
N GLU A 13 30.04 22.11 10.93
CA GLU A 13 31.02 22.16 9.83
C GLU A 13 32.05 21.02 9.85
N GLY A 14 32.13 20.24 10.94
CA GLY A 14 33.15 19.17 11.10
C GLY A 14 32.73 17.76 10.68
N LEU A 15 31.46 17.55 10.31
CA LEU A 15 30.88 16.21 10.05
C LEU A 15 30.55 15.94 8.58
N THR A 16 30.81 16.91 7.68
CA THR A 16 30.42 16.83 6.26
C THR A 16 31.54 16.36 5.33
N ALA A 17 32.76 16.14 5.84
CA ALA A 17 33.93 15.82 5.02
C ALA A 17 34.23 14.31 4.84
N GLU A 18 33.49 13.40 5.48
CA GLU A 18 33.71 11.95 5.38
C GLU A 18 32.45 11.15 4.98
N ALA A 19 31.60 11.72 4.12
CA ALA A 19 30.55 10.95 3.45
C ALA A 19 31.13 10.29 2.18
N GLU A 20 31.80 9.16 2.41
CA GLU A 20 31.83 7.98 1.55
C GLU A 20 31.96 8.25 0.03
N ALA A 21 33.20 8.22 -0.46
CA ALA A 21 33.48 7.82 -1.83
C ALA A 21 32.90 6.40 -2.03
N VAL A 22 31.67 6.34 -2.56
CA VAL A 22 31.07 5.10 -3.04
C VAL A 22 31.84 4.72 -4.30
N GLU A 23 32.85 3.86 -4.14
CA GLU A 23 33.38 3.12 -5.28
C GLU A 23 32.26 2.24 -5.84
N GLU A 24 31.63 2.71 -6.92
CA GLU A 24 30.72 1.91 -7.72
C GLU A 24 31.53 0.81 -8.41
N GLU A 25 31.70 -0.33 -7.75
CA GLU A 25 32.24 -1.52 -8.40
C GLU A 25 31.45 -1.81 -9.69
N PRO A 26 32.12 -2.01 -10.84
CA PRO A 26 31.43 -2.27 -12.10
C PRO A 26 30.64 -3.58 -12.00
N HIS A 27 29.32 -3.48 -11.85
CA HIS A 27 28.42 -4.62 -11.79
C HIS A 27 28.36 -5.36 -13.13
N HIS A 28 29.29 -6.29 -13.36
CA HIS A 28 29.30 -7.15 -14.53
C HIS A 28 28.29 -8.30 -14.37
N ARG A 29 27.30 -8.37 -15.28
CA ARG A 29 26.34 -9.48 -15.34
C ARG A 29 26.21 -9.98 -16.76
N VAL A 30 26.53 -11.26 -16.98
CA VAL A 30 26.37 -11.93 -18.26
C VAL A 30 25.11 -12.78 -18.20
N TYR A 31 24.17 -12.52 -19.12
CA TYR A 31 22.97 -13.34 -19.27
C TYR A 31 23.02 -14.07 -20.60
N LYS A 32 22.78 -15.38 -20.57
CA LYS A 32 22.59 -16.21 -21.76
C LYS A 32 21.14 -16.66 -21.78
N ALA A 33 20.45 -16.41 -22.89
CA ALA A 33 19.04 -16.73 -23.07
C ALA A 33 18.87 -17.56 -24.35
N MET A 34 18.02 -18.59 -24.26
CA MET A 34 17.59 -19.39 -25.41
C MET A 34 16.16 -18.96 -25.76
N PHE A 35 15.86 -18.79 -27.05
CA PHE A 35 14.50 -18.58 -27.53
C PHE A 35 14.03 -19.82 -28.28
N THR A 36 12.73 -20.10 -28.20
CA THR A 36 12.09 -21.19 -28.94
C THR A 36 11.16 -20.60 -30.00
N ILE A 37 11.17 -21.19 -31.19
CA ILE A 37 10.29 -20.84 -32.29
C ILE A 37 9.37 -22.01 -32.52
N GLU A 38 8.06 -21.76 -32.43
CA GLU A 38 7.02 -22.73 -32.76
C GLU A 38 6.43 -22.37 -34.13
N GLU A 39 6.44 -23.33 -35.04
CA GLU A 39 5.79 -23.22 -36.35
C GLU A 39 4.58 -24.15 -36.37
N SER A 40 3.39 -23.59 -36.56
CA SER A 40 2.15 -24.35 -36.71
C SER A 40 1.47 -23.99 -38.03
N THR A 41 1.06 -25.00 -38.79
CA THR A 41 0.28 -24.82 -40.02
C THR A 41 -1.21 -24.99 -39.69
N GLU A 42 -1.97 -23.90 -39.80
CA GLU A 42 -3.43 -23.93 -39.64
C GLU A 42 -4.09 -24.59 -40.88
N PRO A 43 -5.34 -25.09 -40.78
CA PRO A 43 -5.99 -25.85 -41.86
C PRO A 43 -6.25 -25.04 -43.14
N ASP A 44 -6.16 -23.71 -43.06
CA ASP A 44 -6.24 -22.80 -44.22
C ASP A 44 -4.88 -22.67 -44.98
N GLY A 45 -3.85 -23.41 -44.57
CA GLY A 45 -2.52 -23.39 -45.18
C GLY A 45 -1.66 -22.19 -44.77
N GLN A 46 -2.14 -21.35 -43.84
CA GLN A 46 -1.36 -20.24 -43.29
C GLN A 46 -0.37 -20.77 -42.24
N ILE A 47 0.89 -20.37 -42.39
CA ILE A 47 1.98 -20.73 -41.48
C ILE A 47 2.03 -19.67 -40.37
N ARG A 48 1.81 -20.11 -39.13
CA ARG A 48 1.90 -19.26 -37.96
C ARG A 48 3.20 -19.54 -37.23
N ILE A 49 4.07 -18.54 -37.17
CA ILE A 49 5.36 -18.60 -36.49
C ILE A 49 5.26 -17.79 -35.20
N VAL A 50 5.44 -18.44 -34.05
CA VAL A 50 5.42 -17.81 -32.72
C VAL A 50 6.78 -17.98 -32.07
N ALA A 51 7.42 -16.86 -31.75
CA ALA A 51 8.69 -16.84 -31.04
C ALA A 51 8.48 -16.55 -29.55
N HIS A 52 8.93 -17.45 -28.68
CA HIS A 52 8.92 -17.26 -27.24
C HIS A 52 10.30 -16.80 -26.77
N SER A 53 10.37 -15.57 -26.28
CA SER A 53 11.59 -15.00 -25.71
C SER A 53 11.53 -14.98 -24.18
N PRO A 54 12.64 -15.31 -23.49
CA PRO A 54 12.72 -15.22 -22.05
C PRO A 54 12.75 -13.76 -21.59
N ARG A 55 12.00 -13.46 -20.52
CA ARG A 55 11.91 -12.11 -19.94
C ARG A 55 12.82 -12.00 -18.72
N ILE A 56 13.77 -11.08 -18.75
CA ILE A 56 14.60 -10.75 -17.59
C ILE A 56 13.78 -9.86 -16.65
N VAL A 57 13.29 -10.45 -15.55
CA VAL A 57 12.60 -9.70 -14.50
C VAL A 57 13.65 -9.25 -13.49
N ASN A 58 13.97 -7.96 -13.53
CA ASN A 58 14.74 -7.34 -12.45
C ASN A 58 13.79 -7.13 -11.27
N ASP A 59 13.73 -8.09 -10.36
CA ASP A 59 13.16 -7.87 -9.03
C ASP A 59 14.12 -6.95 -8.28
N ALA A 60 14.00 -5.65 -8.54
CA ALA A 60 14.69 -4.60 -7.82
C ALA A 60 14.11 -4.54 -6.40
N GLN A 61 14.49 -5.53 -5.57
CA GLN A 61 14.26 -5.42 -4.15
C GLN A 61 15.07 -4.23 -3.64
N PRO A 62 14.45 -3.27 -2.94
CA PRO A 62 15.19 -2.12 -2.43
C PRO A 62 16.26 -2.60 -1.44
N ARG A 63 17.52 -2.47 -1.86
CA ARG A 63 18.70 -2.80 -1.03
C ARG A 63 18.80 -1.88 0.18
N THR A 64 18.40 -0.62 0.02
CA THR A 64 18.46 0.40 1.06
C THR A 64 17.25 0.37 2.00
N PHE A 65 17.46 0.76 3.26
CA PHE A 65 16.38 0.88 4.25
C PHE A 65 15.32 1.90 3.83
N LEU A 66 15.73 3.04 3.28
CA LEU A 66 14.82 4.07 2.75
C LEU A 66 13.95 3.54 1.61
N GLY A 67 14.53 2.76 0.69
CA GLY A 67 13.77 2.11 -0.38
C GLY A 67 12.73 1.11 0.15
N ARG A 68 13.07 0.34 1.20
CA ARG A 68 12.12 -0.54 1.90
C ARG A 68 11.00 0.24 2.58
N MET A 69 11.31 1.40 3.17
CA MET A 69 10.32 2.25 3.82
C MET A 69 9.34 2.84 2.79
N ALA A 70 9.85 3.36 1.67
CA ALA A 70 9.04 3.90 0.58
C ALA A 70 8.09 2.83 -0.01
N GLN A 71 8.59 1.60 -0.23
CA GLN A 71 7.75 0.50 -0.72
C GLN A 71 6.67 0.09 0.30
N ARG A 72 6.99 0.13 1.60
CA ARG A 72 6.01 -0.12 2.67
C ARG A 72 4.93 0.96 2.69
N GLN A 73 5.32 2.22 2.47
CA GLN A 73 4.39 3.35 2.41
C GLN A 73 3.44 3.25 1.22
N LEU A 74 3.95 2.96 0.02
CA LEU A 74 3.13 2.73 -1.18
C LEU A 74 2.12 1.58 -1.00
N ARG A 75 2.53 0.49 -0.33
CA ARG A 75 1.61 -0.62 0.01
C ARG A 75 0.55 -0.19 1.02
N ALA A 76 0.92 0.56 2.05
CA ALA A 76 -0.02 1.07 3.06
C ALA A 76 -1.03 2.07 2.44
N ASP A 77 -0.55 2.94 1.55
CA ASP A 77 -1.38 3.91 0.84
C ASP A 77 -2.28 3.23 -0.19
N GLY A 78 -1.82 2.17 -0.86
CA GLY A 78 -2.67 1.33 -1.71
C GLY A 78 -3.82 0.66 -0.96
N VAL A 79 -3.58 0.19 0.28
CA VAL A 79 -4.63 -0.39 1.14
C VAL A 79 -5.58 0.69 1.69
N ARG A 80 -5.09 1.91 1.91
CA ARG A 80 -5.91 3.05 2.38
C ARG A 80 -6.72 3.70 1.26
N GLY A 81 -6.19 3.77 0.04
CA GLY A 81 -6.83 4.39 -1.13
C GLY A 81 -7.86 3.52 -1.85
N ARG A 82 -7.90 2.21 -1.56
CA ARG A 82 -8.89 1.26 -2.13
C ARG A 82 -10.14 1.06 -1.28
N ARG A 83 -10.20 1.65 -0.09
CA ARG A 83 -11.44 1.78 0.67
C ARG A 83 -11.94 3.19 0.45
N ASP A 84 -13.10 3.32 -0.16
CA ASP A 84 -13.95 4.50 0.00
C ASP A 84 -14.28 4.63 1.49
N MET A 85 -13.33 5.15 2.26
CA MET A 85 -13.50 5.45 3.66
C MET A 85 -14.32 6.72 3.70
N TYR A 86 -15.63 6.61 3.43
CA TYR A 86 -16.55 7.71 3.63
C TYR A 86 -16.53 8.03 5.12
N ALA A 87 -15.70 8.99 5.51
CA ALA A 87 -15.74 9.57 6.83
C ALA A 87 -17.16 10.12 7.02
N ILE A 88 -18.00 9.35 7.73
CA ILE A 88 -19.36 9.79 8.05
C ILE A 88 -19.21 10.99 8.98
N SER A 89 -19.74 12.14 8.57
CA SER A 89 -19.73 13.34 9.41
C SER A 89 -20.25 13.05 10.81
N VAL A 90 -19.64 13.68 11.83
CA VAL A 90 -20.04 13.51 13.24
C VAL A 90 -21.55 13.78 13.44
N LYS A 91 -22.13 14.69 12.65
CA LYS A 91 -23.58 14.95 12.59
C LYS A 91 -24.38 13.70 12.20
N ARG A 92 -23.97 12.97 11.16
CA ARG A 92 -24.60 11.70 10.75
C ARG A 92 -24.36 10.59 11.77
N GLN A 93 -23.14 10.48 12.33
CA GLN A 93 -22.85 9.51 13.39
C GLN A 93 -23.73 9.70 14.62
N ARG A 94 -23.94 10.96 15.07
CA ARG A 94 -24.85 11.30 16.18
C ARG A 94 -26.30 10.90 15.88
N LYS A 95 -26.77 11.12 14.65
CA LYS A 95 -28.12 10.67 14.22
C LYS A 95 -28.25 9.15 14.33
N LEU A 96 -27.28 8.38 13.83
CA LEU A 96 -27.30 6.91 13.92
C LEU A 96 -27.19 6.42 15.37
N LYS A 97 -26.30 7.02 16.16
CA LYS A 97 -26.17 6.75 17.61
C LYS A 97 -27.50 6.99 18.32
N MET A 98 -28.19 8.07 17.98
CA MET A 98 -29.50 8.37 18.57
C MET A 98 -30.59 7.42 18.13
N LYS A 99 -30.68 7.07 16.84
CA LYS A 99 -31.61 6.05 16.35
C LYS A 99 -31.39 4.71 17.09
N LYS A 100 -30.14 4.26 17.21
CA LYS A 100 -29.78 3.04 17.97
C LYS A 100 -30.20 3.13 19.43
N LYS A 101 -29.90 4.24 20.12
CA LYS A 101 -30.29 4.46 21.54
C LYS A 101 -31.81 4.43 21.71
N LYS A 102 -32.56 5.13 20.84
CA LYS A 102 -34.03 5.18 20.88
C LYS A 102 -34.64 3.80 20.63
N TYR A 103 -34.19 3.09 19.61
CA TYR A 103 -34.61 1.71 19.32
C TYR A 103 -34.33 0.77 20.50
N LYS A 104 -33.11 0.79 21.06
CA LYS A 104 -32.76 -0.04 22.22
C LYS A 104 -33.63 0.28 23.44
N LYS A 105 -33.96 1.55 23.67
CA LYS A 105 -34.87 1.96 24.75
C LYS A 105 -36.30 1.46 24.51
N LEU A 106 -36.80 1.56 23.28
CA LEU A 106 -38.11 1.04 22.87
C LEU A 106 -38.18 -0.48 23.07
N MET A 107 -37.20 -1.22 22.54
CA MET A 107 -37.13 -2.68 22.63
C MET A 107 -37.08 -3.18 24.07
N LYS A 108 -36.43 -2.44 24.98
CA LYS A 108 -36.45 -2.73 26.42
C LYS A 108 -37.83 -2.49 27.04
N ARG A 109 -38.48 -1.37 26.70
CA ARG A 109 -39.81 -1.00 27.22
C ARG A 109 -40.91 -1.95 26.75
N THR A 110 -40.86 -2.39 25.49
CA THR A 110 -41.87 -3.29 24.90
C THR A 110 -41.51 -4.77 25.00
N ARG A 111 -40.51 -5.16 25.81
CA ARG A 111 -40.02 -6.55 25.90
C ARG A 111 -41.13 -7.56 26.18
N ASN A 112 -41.96 -7.31 27.18
CA ASN A 112 -43.04 -8.24 27.57
C ASN A 112 -44.18 -8.26 26.54
N LEU A 113 -44.53 -7.12 25.96
CA LEU A 113 -45.53 -7.04 24.91
C LEU A 113 -45.08 -7.83 23.67
N ARG A 114 -43.81 -7.72 23.28
CA ARG A 114 -43.24 -8.51 22.18
C ARG A 114 -43.20 -10.01 22.49
N ARG A 115 -42.88 -10.40 23.73
CA ARG A 115 -42.92 -11.80 24.18
C ARG A 115 -44.33 -12.39 24.14
N LYS A 116 -45.34 -11.65 24.60
CA LYS A 116 -46.73 -12.13 24.60
C LYS A 116 -47.33 -12.27 23.20
N LEU A 117 -46.82 -11.52 22.24
CA LEU A 117 -47.26 -11.55 20.85
C LEU A 117 -46.41 -12.50 19.99
N ASP A 118 -45.46 -13.24 20.58
CA ASP A 118 -44.46 -14.04 19.88
C ASP A 118 -43.71 -13.29 18.76
N ARG A 119 -43.50 -11.98 18.97
CA ARG A 119 -42.75 -11.05 18.09
C ARG A 119 -41.37 -10.73 18.67
N THR A 120 -40.67 -11.75 19.17
CA THR A 120 -39.33 -11.61 19.75
C THR A 120 -38.23 -11.49 18.72
#